data_AF-A0A3B8U1B3-F1
#
_entry.id   AF-A0A3B8U1B3-F1
#
_cell.length_a   1.000
_cell.length_b   1.000
_cell.length_c   1.000
_cell.angle_alpha   90.00
_cell.angle_beta   90.00
_cell.angle_gamma   90.00
#
_symmetry.space_group_name_H-M   'P 1'
#
loop_
_entity.id
_entity.type
_entity.pdbx_description
1 polymer ?
#
loop_
_entity_poly.entity_id
_entity_poly.type
_entity_poly.pdbx_seq_one_letter_code
_entity_poly.pdbx_strand_id
1 'polypeptide(L)'
;NSANAPDPEQEIIVEGFDPTITQKNYYTRGTFFDYFDEEKLSVIAPIINNYKTRGYVIIHKSAAQIDEEANSMLNISYLMLIVILFLSLIILIFFTEFVYRPLRKIIAATEQYASGNMHYELNVEGEDEMGYLAASLSYMARTVANSEDDQKKFIANVSHDFRSPLTSIKGFLEAMLDGTIPPEMHEHYLGVVLNETERLTKLTNSL
;
A
#
# COMPACT_ATOMS: atom_id res chain seq x y z
N ASN A 1 -9.04 -21.42 52.34
CA ASN A 1 -8.95 -22.54 53.30
C ASN A 1 -7.67 -22.41 54.11
N SER A 2 -7.82 -21.83 55.30
CA SER A 2 -6.78 -21.57 56.31
C SER A 2 -6.81 -22.68 57.37
N ALA A 3 -6.61 -23.92 56.94
CA ALA A 3 -6.48 -25.07 57.85
C ALA A 3 -5.02 -25.52 57.83
N ASN A 4 -4.40 -25.57 59.01
CA ASN A 4 -3.00 -25.91 59.28
C ASN A 4 -2.01 -24.76 59.15
N ALA A 5 -2.25 -23.66 59.88
CA ALA A 5 -1.12 -22.93 60.44
C ALA A 5 -0.44 -23.87 61.46
N PRO A 6 0.89 -24.09 61.40
CA PRO A 6 1.58 -24.94 62.35
C PRO A 6 1.40 -24.37 63.77
N ASP A 7 1.02 -25.23 64.71
CA ASP A 7 0.97 -24.88 66.13
C ASP A 7 2.40 -24.58 66.60
N PRO A 8 2.73 -23.35 67.05
CA PRO A 8 4.07 -23.00 67.49
C PRO A 8 4.54 -23.82 68.71
N GLU A 9 3.63 -24.50 69.41
CA GLU A 9 3.94 -25.35 70.56
C GLU A 9 4.16 -26.83 70.18
N GLN A 10 3.89 -27.23 68.93
CA GLN A 10 4.05 -28.60 68.46
C GLN A 10 5.31 -28.75 67.58
N GLU A 11 6.26 -29.56 68.04
CA GLU A 11 7.42 -29.93 67.21
C GLU A 11 6.97 -30.83 66.05
N ILE A 12 7.33 -30.43 64.83
CA ILE A 12 7.04 -31.16 63.59
C ILE A 12 8.38 -31.54 62.94
N ILE A 13 8.55 -32.82 62.63
CA ILE A 13 9.73 -33.33 61.93
C ILE A 13 9.40 -33.40 60.43
N VAL A 14 10.13 -32.63 59.62
CA VAL A 14 10.06 -32.70 58.15
C VAL A 14 11.11 -33.69 57.68
N GLU A 15 10.67 -34.87 57.24
CA GLU A 15 11.59 -35.92 56.77
C GLU A 15 12.30 -35.52 55.49
N GLY A 16 13.59 -35.84 55.38
CA GLY A 16 14.38 -35.55 54.18
C GLY A 16 14.77 -34.09 53.98
N PHE A 17 14.50 -33.21 54.95
CA PHE A 17 14.88 -31.79 54.87
C PHE A 17 16.39 -31.62 54.64
N ASP A 18 16.73 -31.07 53.48
CA ASP A 18 18.10 -30.73 53.11
C ASP A 18 18.23 -29.20 52.92
N PRO A 19 18.96 -28.50 53.81
CA PRO A 19 19.14 -27.06 53.70
C PRO A 19 20.05 -26.63 52.53
N THR A 20 20.71 -27.57 51.85
CA THR A 20 21.59 -27.27 50.71
C THR A 20 20.83 -27.06 49.40
N ILE A 21 19.54 -27.43 49.33
CA ILE A 21 18.70 -27.29 48.13
C ILE A 21 18.56 -25.84 47.66
N THR A 22 18.69 -24.87 48.57
CA THR A 22 18.59 -23.44 48.28
C THR A 22 19.95 -22.74 48.09
N GLN A 23 21.05 -23.48 47.98
CA GLN A 23 22.39 -22.88 47.78
C GLN A 23 22.51 -22.12 46.45
N LYS A 24 21.72 -22.47 45.42
CA LYS A 24 21.68 -21.76 44.13
C LYS A 24 20.50 -20.80 43.99
N ASN A 25 19.36 -21.15 44.57
CA ASN A 25 18.12 -20.37 44.49
C ASN A 25 17.57 -20.16 45.90
N TYR A 26 17.29 -18.91 46.27
CA TYR A 26 16.73 -18.57 47.59
C TYR A 26 15.29 -19.09 47.83
N TYR A 27 14.71 -19.80 46.86
CA TYR A 27 13.37 -20.35 46.91
C TYR A 27 13.29 -21.74 46.25
N THR A 28 12.29 -22.52 46.66
CA THR A 28 11.89 -23.79 46.02
C THR A 28 10.38 -23.78 45.76
N ARG A 29 9.94 -24.44 44.69
CA ARG A 29 8.51 -24.63 44.35
C ARG A 29 8.21 -26.13 44.42
N GLY A 30 7.19 -26.50 45.20
CA GLY A 30 6.77 -27.89 45.38
C GLY A 30 6.03 -28.09 46.69
N THR A 31 5.86 -29.34 47.13
CA THR A 31 5.15 -29.73 48.37
C THR A 31 5.98 -29.52 49.65
N PHE A 32 7.23 -29.03 49.51
CA PHE A 32 8.20 -28.88 50.59
C PHE A 32 8.41 -30.19 51.37
N PHE A 33 9.13 -31.14 50.76
CA PHE A 33 9.40 -32.47 51.35
C PHE A 33 8.11 -33.22 51.73
N ASP A 34 7.10 -33.18 50.86
CA ASP A 34 5.79 -33.81 51.05
C ASP A 34 5.05 -33.37 52.32
N TYR A 35 5.43 -32.22 52.89
CA TYR A 35 4.79 -31.63 54.06
C TYR A 35 3.43 -30.98 53.72
N PHE A 36 3.29 -30.41 52.53
CA PHE A 36 2.04 -29.83 52.04
C PHE A 36 1.43 -30.66 50.92
N ASP A 37 0.10 -30.80 50.92
CA ASP A 37 -0.66 -31.46 49.85
C ASP A 37 -0.76 -30.63 48.56
N GLU A 38 -0.34 -29.36 48.59
CA GLU A 38 -0.39 -28.42 47.48
C GLU A 38 0.99 -27.82 47.21
N GLU A 39 1.26 -27.44 45.95
CA GLU A 39 2.46 -26.71 45.62
C GLU A 39 2.53 -25.36 46.36
N LYS A 40 3.62 -25.16 47.11
CA LYS A 40 3.97 -23.90 47.75
C LYS A 40 5.27 -23.35 47.16
N LEU A 41 5.34 -22.02 47.07
CA LEU A 41 6.60 -21.30 46.95
C LEU A 41 7.18 -21.15 48.35
N SER A 42 8.35 -21.74 48.59
CA SER A 42 9.01 -21.77 49.88
C SER A 42 10.34 -21.01 49.81
N VAL A 43 10.52 -20.01 50.66
CA VAL A 43 11.76 -19.22 50.78
C VAL A 43 12.47 -19.59 52.07
N ILE A 44 13.76 -19.91 52.00
CA ILE A 44 14.55 -20.39 53.14
C ILE A 44 15.67 -19.38 53.44
N ALA A 45 15.73 -18.88 54.68
CA ALA A 45 16.75 -17.95 55.13
C ALA A 45 17.47 -18.50 56.38
N PRO A 46 18.82 -18.61 56.39
CA PRO A 46 19.56 -19.08 57.55
C PRO A 46 19.63 -18.02 58.65
N ILE A 47 19.49 -18.43 59.90
CA ILE A 47 19.79 -17.62 61.08
C ILE A 47 21.23 -17.90 61.48
N ILE A 48 22.12 -16.94 61.26
CA ILE A 48 23.56 -17.07 61.53
C ILE A 48 23.90 -16.29 62.81
N ASN A 49 24.62 -16.93 63.72
CA ASN A 49 25.17 -16.28 64.92
C ASN A 49 26.61 -16.78 65.14
N ASN A 50 27.56 -15.87 65.36
CA ASN A 50 28.99 -16.17 65.50
C ASN A 50 29.55 -17.03 64.36
N TYR A 51 29.20 -16.71 63.11
CA TYR A 51 29.60 -17.43 61.90
C TYR A 51 29.14 -18.91 61.84
N LYS A 52 28.15 -19.30 62.66
CA LYS A 52 27.52 -20.62 62.61
C LYS A 52 26.02 -20.49 62.38
N THR A 53 25.48 -21.27 61.44
CA THR A 53 24.04 -21.37 61.22
C THR A 53 23.41 -22.08 62.42
N ARG A 54 22.50 -21.40 63.13
CA ARG A 54 21.77 -21.94 64.29
C ARG A 54 20.39 -22.46 63.95
N GLY A 55 19.85 -22.09 62.79
CA GLY A 55 18.53 -22.51 62.33
C GLY A 55 18.19 -21.87 60.98
N TYR A 56 16.98 -22.16 60.49
CA TYR A 56 16.45 -21.61 59.25
C TYR A 56 15.04 -21.05 59.48
N VAL A 57 14.74 -19.90 58.89
CA VAL A 57 13.38 -19.37 58.77
C VAL A 57 12.86 -19.74 57.40
N ILE A 58 11.67 -20.35 57.35
CA ILE A 58 11.04 -20.76 56.10
C ILE A 58 9.67 -20.11 56.00
N ILE A 59 9.40 -19.48 54.86
CA ILE A 59 8.12 -18.85 54.56
C ILE A 59 7.52 -19.54 53.35
N HIS A 60 6.28 -20.00 53.48
CA HIS A 60 5.54 -20.69 52.43
C HIS A 60 4.37 -19.82 51.93
N LYS A 61 4.19 -19.71 50.62
CA LYS A 61 3.01 -19.11 49.98
C LYS A 61 2.42 -20.10 48.99
N SER A 62 1.10 -20.16 48.84
CA SER A 62 0.47 -21.04 47.84
C SER A 62 0.89 -20.65 46.43
N ALA A 63 1.43 -21.62 45.67
CA ALA A 63 1.75 -21.40 44.26
C ALA A 63 0.48 -21.19 43.44
N ALA A 64 -0.62 -21.88 43.78
CA ALA A 64 -1.91 -21.71 43.12
C ALA A 64 -2.44 -20.28 43.21
N GLN A 65 -2.26 -19.58 44.34
CA GLN A 65 -2.65 -18.18 44.48
C GLN A 65 -1.83 -17.26 43.57
N ILE A 66 -0.51 -17.53 43.44
CA ILE A 66 0.38 -16.76 42.57
C ILE A 66 0.01 -17.01 41.10
N ASP A 67 -0.24 -18.27 40.73
CA ASP A 67 -0.62 -18.65 39.38
C ASP A 67 -2.01 -18.09 39.01
N GLU A 68 -2.97 -18.07 39.93
CA GLU A 68 -4.31 -17.48 39.71
C GLU A 68 -4.23 -15.97 39.47
N GLU A 69 -3.46 -15.25 40.30
CA GLU A 69 -3.20 -13.82 40.09
C GLU A 69 -2.53 -13.57 38.74
N ALA A 70 -1.49 -14.35 38.40
CA ALA A 70 -0.79 -14.24 37.13
C ALA A 70 -1.70 -14.54 35.92
N ASN A 71 -2.51 -15.60 36.00
CA ASN A 71 -3.42 -16.00 34.94
C ASN A 71 -4.52 -14.96 34.70
N SER A 72 -5.02 -14.32 35.77
CA SER A 72 -5.97 -13.22 35.66
C SER A 72 -5.37 -12.04 34.86
N MET A 73 -4.12 -11.67 35.15
CA MET A 73 -3.41 -10.62 34.39
C MET A 73 -3.13 -11.01 32.93
N LEU A 74 -2.76 -12.27 32.69
CA LEU A 74 -2.53 -12.81 31.34
C LEU A 74 -3.81 -12.83 30.52
N ASN A 75 -4.94 -13.22 31.11
CA ASN A 75 -6.22 -13.26 30.40
C ASN A 75 -6.65 -11.87 29.90
N ILE A 76 -6.47 -10.82 30.72
CA ILE A 76 -6.73 -9.43 30.31
C ILE A 76 -5.80 -9.05 29.15
N SER A 77 -4.53 -9.45 29.22
CA SER A 77 -3.54 -9.17 28.17
C SER A 77 -3.89 -9.88 26.85
N TYR A 78 -4.32 -11.14 26.88
CA TYR A 78 -4.78 -11.86 25.69
C TYR A 78 -6.06 -11.26 25.09
N LEU A 79 -7.00 -10.84 25.93
CA LEU A 79 -8.21 -10.15 25.46
C LEU A 79 -7.85 -8.84 24.75
N MET A 80 -6.95 -8.02 25.32
CA MET A 80 -6.47 -6.81 24.66
C MET A 80 -5.75 -7.09 23.35
N LEU A 81 -4.92 -8.15 23.29
CA LEU A 81 -4.22 -8.55 22.08
C LEU A 81 -5.21 -8.86 20.94
N ILE A 82 -6.27 -9.64 21.24
CA ILE A 82 -7.31 -9.98 20.27
C ILE A 82 -8.04 -8.72 19.80
N VAL A 83 -8.38 -7.81 20.71
CA VAL A 83 -9.03 -6.54 20.35
C VAL A 83 -8.14 -5.69 19.44
N ILE A 84 -6.86 -5.54 19.75
CA ILE A 84 -5.91 -4.78 18.93
C ILE A 84 -5.72 -5.43 17.55
N LEU A 85 -5.60 -6.77 17.50
CA LEU A 85 -5.51 -7.51 16.24
C LEU A 85 -6.76 -7.31 15.38
N PHE A 86 -7.94 -7.31 16.00
CA PHE A 86 -9.20 -7.11 15.29
C PHE A 86 -9.32 -5.68 14.75
N LEU A 87 -8.96 -4.67 15.57
CA LEU A 87 -8.95 -3.27 15.14
C LEU A 87 -7.94 -3.01 14.02
N SER A 88 -6.75 -3.62 14.09
CA SER A 88 -5.74 -3.47 13.02
C SER A 88 -6.20 -4.10 11.71
N LEU A 89 -6.89 -5.25 11.76
CA LEU A 89 -7.48 -5.88 10.59
C LEU A 89 -8.57 -5.00 9.96
N ILE A 90 -9.43 -4.39 10.78
CA ILE A 90 -10.44 -3.45 10.30
C ILE A 90 -9.77 -2.29 9.56
N ILE A 91 -8.80 -1.62 10.20
CA ILE A 91 -8.07 -0.50 9.61
C ILE A 91 -7.41 -0.91 8.28
N LEU A 92 -6.81 -2.10 8.22
CA LEU A 92 -6.18 -2.62 7.00
C LEU A 92 -7.19 -2.80 5.85
N ILE A 93 -8.39 -3.32 6.14
CA ILE A 93 -9.46 -3.48 5.14
C ILE A 93 -9.90 -2.11 4.63
N PHE A 94 -10.13 -1.15 5.52
CA PHE A 94 -10.47 0.23 5.13
C PHE A 94 -9.36 0.86 4.28
N PHE A 95 -8.10 0.77 4.71
CA PHE A 95 -6.98 1.31 3.94
C PHE A 95 -6.89 0.68 2.53
N THR A 96 -7.17 -0.62 2.42
CA THR A 96 -7.13 -1.33 1.14
C THR A 96 -8.21 -0.81 0.18
N GLU A 97 -9.45 -0.68 0.65
CA GLU A 97 -10.57 -0.25 -0.19
C GLU A 97 -10.55 1.24 -0.50
N PHE A 98 -10.19 2.09 0.47
CA PHE A 98 -10.26 3.54 0.32
C PHE A 98 -8.98 4.19 -0.21
N VAL A 99 -7.81 3.58 -0.04
CA VAL A 99 -6.53 4.19 -0.46
C VAL A 99 -5.84 3.35 -1.53
N TYR A 100 -5.54 2.08 -1.24
CA TYR A 100 -4.73 1.25 -2.13
C TYR A 100 -5.40 0.97 -3.48
N ARG A 101 -6.68 0.58 -3.49
CA ARG A 101 -7.41 0.25 -4.72
C ARG A 101 -7.59 1.45 -5.66
N PRO A 102 -8.05 2.64 -5.20
CA PRO A 102 -8.14 3.83 -6.05
C PRO A 102 -6.79 4.23 -6.64
N LEU A 103 -5.72 4.24 -5.85
CA LEU A 103 -4.37 4.55 -6.33
C LEU A 103 -3.93 3.60 -7.45
N ARG A 104 -4.18 2.29 -7.28
CA ARG A 104 -3.85 1.30 -8.30
C ARG A 104 -4.61 1.52 -9.61
N LYS A 105 -5.89 1.94 -9.54
CA LYS A 105 -6.67 2.31 -10.74
C LYS A 105 -6.09 3.52 -11.46
N ILE A 106 -5.68 4.55 -10.71
CA ILE A 106 -5.06 5.76 -11.27
C ILE A 106 -3.74 5.41 -11.97
N ILE A 107 -2.90 4.58 -11.34
CA ILE A 107 -1.65 4.10 -11.96
C ILE A 107 -1.93 3.35 -13.26
N ALA A 108 -2.90 2.43 -13.25
CA ALA A 108 -3.27 1.68 -14.45
C ALA A 108 -3.79 2.58 -15.59
N ALA A 109 -4.61 3.59 -15.27
CA ALA A 109 -5.05 4.57 -16.27
C ALA A 109 -3.89 5.40 -16.82
N THR A 110 -2.94 5.78 -15.96
CA THR A 110 -1.74 6.52 -16.38
C THR A 110 -0.90 5.71 -17.37
N GLU A 111 -0.75 4.40 -17.14
CA GLU A 111 -0.09 3.49 -18.10
C GLU A 111 -0.83 3.40 -19.44
N GLN A 112 -2.17 3.34 -19.41
CA GLN A 112 -3.00 3.36 -20.62
C GLN A 112 -2.79 4.65 -21.42
N TYR A 113 -2.79 5.81 -20.74
CA TYR A 113 -2.50 7.09 -21.38
C TYR A 113 -1.08 7.13 -21.94
N ALA A 114 -0.07 6.70 -21.18
CA ALA A 114 1.31 6.65 -21.67
C ALA A 114 1.48 5.75 -22.92
N SER A 115 0.64 4.72 -23.07
CA SER A 115 0.66 3.80 -24.21
C SER A 115 -0.06 4.30 -25.47
N GLY A 116 -0.67 5.49 -25.45
CA GLY A 116 -1.41 6.05 -26.59
C GLY A 116 -2.94 5.99 -26.47
N ASN A 117 -3.49 5.33 -25.45
CA ASN A 117 -4.94 5.19 -25.27
C ASN A 117 -5.54 6.33 -24.44
N MET A 118 -5.62 7.54 -25.01
CA MET A 118 -6.16 8.72 -24.31
C MET A 118 -7.67 8.65 -24.02
N HIS A 119 -8.37 7.67 -24.57
CA HIS A 119 -9.81 7.47 -24.40
C HIS A 119 -10.14 6.52 -23.24
N TYR A 120 -9.13 6.01 -22.52
CA TYR A 120 -9.36 5.16 -21.36
C TYR A 120 -10.12 5.92 -20.26
N GLU A 121 -11.21 5.32 -19.77
CA GLU A 121 -12.09 5.94 -18.77
C GLU A 121 -11.60 5.63 -17.36
N LEU A 122 -11.10 6.67 -16.67
CA LEU A 122 -10.72 6.59 -15.27
C LEU A 122 -11.91 6.99 -14.39
N ASN A 123 -12.66 6.00 -13.91
CA ASN A 123 -13.71 6.23 -12.92
C ASN A 123 -13.19 5.94 -11.50
N VAL A 124 -12.82 7.02 -10.81
CA VAL A 124 -12.51 7.01 -9.37
C VAL A 124 -13.56 7.87 -8.68
N GLU A 125 -14.46 7.21 -7.99
CA GLU A 125 -15.48 7.86 -7.17
C GLU A 125 -14.83 8.35 -5.88
N GLY A 126 -14.90 9.65 -5.62
CA GLY A 126 -14.34 10.29 -4.43
C GLY A 126 -14.37 11.81 -4.57
N GLU A 127 -14.76 12.50 -3.49
CA GLU A 127 -14.66 13.96 -3.39
C GLU A 127 -13.36 14.40 -2.67
N ASP A 128 -12.42 13.46 -2.51
CA ASP A 128 -11.12 13.65 -1.86
C ASP A 128 -10.02 13.98 -2.87
N GLU A 129 -8.78 14.02 -2.39
CA GLU A 129 -7.60 14.29 -3.21
C GLU A 129 -7.37 13.24 -4.30
N MET A 130 -7.82 12.00 -4.10
CA MET A 130 -7.70 10.93 -5.10
C MET A 130 -8.68 11.13 -6.24
N GLY A 131 -9.93 11.50 -5.93
CA GLY A 131 -10.92 11.90 -6.92
C GLY A 131 -10.47 13.12 -7.72
N TYR A 132 -9.94 14.14 -7.03
CA TYR A 132 -9.39 15.33 -7.70
C TYR A 132 -8.21 15.00 -8.63
N LEU A 133 -7.30 14.13 -8.19
CA LEU A 133 -6.19 13.66 -9.02
C LEU A 133 -6.68 12.90 -10.26
N ALA A 134 -7.65 12.01 -10.10
CA ALA A 134 -8.23 11.25 -11.20
C ALA A 134 -8.93 12.16 -12.23
N ALA A 135 -9.68 13.17 -11.77
CA ALA A 135 -10.32 14.15 -12.62
C ALA A 135 -9.29 15.00 -13.39
N SER A 136 -8.24 15.45 -12.71
CA SER A 136 -7.15 16.22 -13.31
C SER A 136 -6.41 15.43 -14.39
N LEU A 137 -6.12 14.16 -14.13
CA LEU A 137 -5.48 13.27 -15.11
C LEU A 137 -6.37 13.02 -16.33
N SER A 138 -7.67 12.79 -16.10
CA SER A 138 -8.65 12.59 -17.18
C SER A 138 -8.79 13.84 -18.06
N TYR A 139 -8.75 15.04 -17.46
CA TYR A 139 -8.77 16.30 -18.18
C TYR A 139 -7.52 16.47 -19.07
N MET A 140 -6.34 16.14 -18.54
CA MET A 140 -5.10 16.15 -19.32
C MET A 140 -5.18 15.19 -20.51
N ALA A 141 -5.59 13.94 -20.30
CA ALA A 141 -5.71 12.95 -21.37
C ALA A 141 -6.66 13.42 -22.49
N ARG A 142 -7.80 14.00 -22.11
CA ARG A 142 -8.76 14.57 -23.08
C ARG A 142 -8.18 15.75 -23.87
N THR A 143 -7.41 16.61 -23.20
CA THR A 143 -6.76 17.76 -23.84
C THR A 143 -5.74 17.31 -24.88
N VAL A 144 -4.96 16.27 -24.56
CA VAL A 144 -4.01 15.66 -25.50
C VAL A 144 -4.75 15.03 -26.69
N ALA A 145 -5.80 14.24 -26.43
CA ALA A 145 -6.60 13.61 -27.49
C ALA A 145 -7.18 14.64 -28.47
N ASN A 146 -7.77 15.72 -27.93
CA ASN A 146 -8.33 16.79 -28.76
C ASN A 146 -7.25 17.48 -29.61
N SER A 147 -6.07 17.73 -29.04
CA SER A 147 -4.96 18.32 -29.77
C SER A 147 -4.48 17.44 -30.93
N GLU A 148 -4.44 16.12 -30.74
CA GLU A 148 -4.09 15.19 -31.82
C GLU A 148 -5.15 15.18 -32.94
N ASP A 149 -6.42 15.22 -32.58
CA ASP A 149 -7.52 15.26 -33.54
C ASP A 149 -7.54 16.56 -34.34
N ASP A 150 -7.25 17.69 -33.70
CA ASP A 150 -7.13 18.97 -34.36
C ASP A 150 -5.93 18.99 -35.32
N GLN A 151 -4.80 18.40 -34.92
CA GLN A 151 -3.65 18.22 -35.81
C GLN A 151 -3.99 17.36 -37.04
N LYS A 152 -4.71 16.24 -36.85
CA LYS A 152 -5.14 15.38 -37.97
C LYS A 152 -6.10 16.09 -38.91
N LYS A 153 -7.09 16.83 -38.38
CA LYS A 153 -8.03 17.63 -39.18
C LYS A 153 -7.30 18.71 -39.97
N PHE A 154 -6.34 19.39 -39.35
CA PHE A 154 -5.52 20.39 -40.01
C PHE A 154 -4.74 19.78 -41.19
N ILE A 155 -4.03 18.66 -40.99
CA ILE A 155 -3.30 17.97 -42.05
C ILE A 155 -4.23 17.53 -43.19
N ALA A 156 -5.41 17.00 -42.85
CA ALA A 156 -6.40 16.57 -43.84
C ALA A 156 -6.92 17.74 -44.70
N ASN A 157 -7.24 18.87 -44.05
CA ASN A 157 -7.71 20.07 -44.73
C ASN A 157 -6.63 20.65 -45.67
N VAL A 158 -5.39 20.79 -45.18
CA VAL A 158 -4.26 21.25 -45.99
C VAL A 158 -4.03 20.31 -47.19
N SER A 159 -4.09 19.00 -46.98
CA SER A 159 -3.93 18.01 -48.05
C SER A 159 -5.02 18.10 -49.12
N HIS A 160 -6.26 18.37 -48.70
CA HIS A 160 -7.37 18.55 -49.62
C HIS A 160 -7.19 19.83 -50.46
N ASP A 161 -6.82 20.94 -49.82
CA ASP A 161 -6.64 22.22 -50.47
C ASP A 161 -5.44 22.24 -51.42
N PHE A 162 -4.43 21.39 -51.21
CA PHE A 162 -3.31 21.22 -52.13
C PHE A 162 -3.62 20.29 -53.30
N ARG A 163 -4.55 19.33 -53.15
CA ARG A 163 -4.85 18.34 -54.19
C ARG A 163 -5.45 18.98 -55.44
N SER A 164 -6.39 19.91 -55.27
CA SER A 164 -7.06 20.60 -56.38
C SER A 164 -6.08 21.38 -57.29
N PRO A 165 -5.27 22.32 -56.76
CA PRO A 165 -4.24 23.04 -57.53
C PRO A 165 -3.27 22.10 -58.25
N LEU A 166 -2.75 21.09 -57.54
CA LEU A 166 -1.80 20.13 -58.11
C LEU A 166 -2.41 19.30 -59.25
N THR A 167 -3.68 18.92 -59.13
CA THR A 167 -4.40 18.18 -60.17
C THR A 167 -4.57 19.04 -61.42
N SER A 168 -4.92 20.32 -61.26
CA SER A 168 -5.04 21.26 -62.37
C SER A 168 -3.70 21.50 -63.07
N ILE A 169 -2.64 21.77 -62.30
CA ILE A 169 -1.28 21.97 -62.83
C ILE A 169 -0.86 20.75 -63.65
N LYS A 170 -0.98 19.55 -63.07
CA LYS A 170 -0.61 18.30 -63.73
C LYS A 170 -1.45 18.07 -65.00
N GLY A 171 -2.77 18.25 -64.93
CA GLY A 171 -3.67 18.04 -66.06
C GLY A 171 -3.39 18.97 -67.25
N PHE A 172 -3.10 20.26 -66.99
CA PHE A 172 -2.72 21.19 -68.06
C PHE A 172 -1.37 20.84 -68.68
N LEU A 173 -0.38 20.43 -67.88
CA LEU A 173 0.91 19.99 -68.40
C LEU A 173 0.80 18.70 -69.23
N GLU A 174 0.01 17.72 -68.77
CA GLU A 174 -0.26 16.49 -69.53
C GLU A 174 -0.97 16.78 -70.86
N ALA A 175 -2.00 17.63 -70.85
CA ALA A 175 -2.74 18.02 -72.04
C ALA A 175 -1.90 18.85 -73.04
N MET A 176 -0.88 19.58 -72.57
CA MET A 176 0.11 20.22 -73.43
C MET A 176 1.10 19.21 -74.04
N LEU A 177 1.49 18.18 -73.28
CA LEU A 177 2.43 17.15 -73.73
C LEU A 177 1.83 16.15 -74.73
N ASP A 178 0.56 15.78 -74.54
CA ASP A 178 -0.14 14.82 -75.41
C ASP A 178 -0.76 15.46 -76.67
N GLY A 179 -0.67 16.78 -76.80
CA GLY A 179 -1.15 17.55 -77.95
C GLY A 179 -2.64 17.88 -77.92
N THR A 180 -3.35 17.58 -76.82
CA THR A 180 -4.75 17.98 -76.63
C THR A 180 -4.90 19.51 -76.61
N ILE A 181 -3.92 20.22 -76.03
CA ILE A 181 -3.82 21.69 -76.07
C ILE A 181 -2.85 22.08 -77.21
N PRO A 182 -3.32 22.84 -78.23
CA PRO A 182 -2.49 23.23 -79.37
C PRO A 182 -1.41 24.25 -78.95
N PRO A 183 -0.26 24.32 -79.67
CA PRO A 183 0.87 25.17 -79.32
C PRO A 183 0.55 26.66 -79.17
N GLU A 184 -0.44 27.14 -79.91
CA GLU A 184 -0.93 28.53 -79.89
C GLU A 184 -1.52 28.92 -78.53
N MET A 185 -2.01 27.95 -77.75
CA MET A 185 -2.64 28.14 -76.45
C MET A 185 -1.70 27.87 -75.27
N HIS A 186 -0.47 27.40 -75.52
CA HIS A 186 0.48 27.04 -74.46
C HIS A 186 0.80 28.22 -73.53
N GLU A 187 0.97 29.42 -74.07
CA GLU A 187 1.24 30.62 -73.28
C GLU A 187 0.13 30.91 -72.26
N HIS A 188 -1.14 30.76 -72.67
CA HIS A 188 -2.29 30.96 -71.79
C HIS A 188 -2.31 29.94 -70.64
N TYR A 189 -2.19 28.64 -70.94
CA TYR A 189 -2.25 27.60 -69.91
C TYR A 189 -1.01 27.55 -69.02
N LEU A 190 0.18 27.90 -69.52
CA LEU A 190 1.36 28.13 -68.68
C LEU A 190 1.13 29.28 -67.69
N GLY A 191 0.43 30.34 -68.10
CA GLY A 191 -0.01 31.41 -67.20
C GLY A 191 -0.99 30.93 -66.11
N VAL A 192 -1.88 29.99 -66.44
CA VAL A 192 -2.77 29.34 -65.45
C VAL A 192 -1.98 28.48 -64.47
N VAL A 193 -1.03 27.67 -64.97
CA VAL A 193 -0.13 26.86 -64.13
C VAL A 193 0.66 27.76 -63.18
N LEU A 194 1.23 28.86 -63.68
CA LEU A 194 1.99 29.81 -62.87
C LEU A 194 1.12 30.43 -61.76
N ASN A 195 -0.10 30.89 -62.09
CA ASN A 195 -1.04 31.40 -61.10
C ASN A 195 -1.37 30.37 -60.00
N GLU A 196 -1.53 29.10 -60.37
CA GLU A 196 -1.85 28.06 -59.39
C GLU A 196 -0.64 27.72 -58.50
N THR A 197 0.59 27.82 -59.03
CA THR A 197 1.82 27.72 -58.21
C THR A 197 1.99 28.90 -57.26
N GLU A 198 1.65 30.13 -57.68
CA GLU A 198 1.64 31.31 -56.80
C GLU A 198 0.57 31.18 -55.71
N ARG A 199 -0.60 30.64 -56.04
CA ARG A 199 -1.68 30.36 -55.10
C ARG A 199 -1.25 29.35 -54.03
N LEU A 200 -0.61 28.24 -54.44
CA LEU A 200 0.00 27.28 -53.51
C LEU A 200 1.05 27.93 -52.61
N THR A 201 1.91 28.78 -53.18
CA THR A 201 2.97 29.49 -52.43
C THR A 201 2.38 30.43 -51.39
N LYS A 202 1.31 31.16 -51.72
CA LYS A 202 0.58 32.01 -50.77
C LYS A 202 -0.06 31.18 -49.65
N LEU A 203 -0.66 30.03 -49.98
CA LEU A 203 -1.23 29.10 -49.02
C LEU A 203 -0.19 28.61 -48.01
N THR A 204 1.00 28.20 -48.48
CA THR A 204 2.12 27.80 -47.60
C THR A 204 2.66 28.92 -46.73
N ASN A 205 2.60 30.18 -47.18
CA ASN A 205 3.06 31.33 -46.40
C ASN A 205 2.00 31.85 -45.40
N SER A 206 0.74 31.45 -45.56
CA SER A 206 -0.36 31.77 -44.64
C SER A 206 -0.59 30.70 -43.56
N LEU A 207 0.19 29.62 -43.60
CA LEU A 207 0.24 28.54 -42.61
C LEU A 207 1.33 28.81 -41.58
#